data_AF-A0A7G8GRR3-F1
#
_entry.id   AF-A0A7G8GRR3-F1
#
_cell.length_a   1.000
_cell.length_b   1.000
_cell.length_c   1.000
_cell.angle_alpha   90.00
_cell.angle_beta   90.00
_cell.angle_gamma   90.00
#
_symmetry.space_group_name_H-M   'P 1'
#
loop_
_entity.id
_entity.type
_entity.pdbx_description
1 polymer ?
#
loop_
_entity_poly.entity_id
_entity_poly.type
_entity_poly.pdbx_seq_one_letter_code
_entity_poly.pdbx_strand_id
1 'polypeptide(L)' 'MISPELRNVVSVLASTHRRYPDALPDVLPLFAGIVLFTHRELIAHLLNTEPD' A
#
# COMPACT_ATOMS: atom_id res chain seq x y z
N MET A 1 5.78 16.97 -2.56
CA MET A 1 4.76 16.60 -3.57
C MET A 1 4.34 15.16 -3.30
N ILE A 2 3.04 14.86 -3.33
CA ILE A 2 2.54 13.48 -3.25
C ILE A 2 2.81 12.79 -4.59
N SER A 3 3.37 11.58 -4.59
CA SER A 3 3.63 10.84 -5.82
C SER A 3 2.32 10.52 -6.56
N PRO A 4 2.32 10.41 -7.91
CA PRO A 4 1.13 10.04 -8.67
C PRO A 4 0.47 8.74 -8.20
N GLU A 5 1.28 7.75 -7.81
CA GLU A 5 0.86 6.44 -7.34
C GLU A 5 0.15 6.55 -5.99
N LEU A 6 0.73 7.31 -5.05
CA LEU A 6 0.12 7.55 -3.74
C LEU A 6 -1.20 8.31 -3.89
N ARG A 7 -1.28 9.26 -4.83
CA ARG A 7 -2.53 9.96 -5.15
C ARG A 7 -3.61 9.00 -5.67
N ASN A 8 -3.27 8.07 -6.56
CA ASN A 8 -4.22 7.08 -7.07
C ASN A 8 -4.74 6.16 -5.96
N VAL A 9 -3.85 5.66 -5.09
CA VAL A 9 -4.24 4.81 -3.94
C VAL A 9 -5.23 5.55 -3.04
N VAL A 10 -4.92 6.79 -2.67
CA VAL A 10 -5.79 7.61 -1.80
C VAL A 10 -7.14 7.89 -2.47
N SER A 11 -7.17 8.16 -3.78
CA SER A 11 -8.43 8.34 -4.53
C SER A 11 -9.29 7.08 -4.53
N VAL A 12 -8.70 5.90 -4.68
CA VAL A 12 -9.43 4.63 -4.61
C VAL A 12 -9.98 4.40 -3.21
N LEU A 13 -9.17 4.58 -2.16
CA LEU A 13 -9.61 4.44 -0.77
C LEU A 13 -10.76 5.41 -0.43
N ALA A 14 -10.67 6.66 -0.86
CA ALA A 14 -11.72 7.65 -0.68
C ALA A 14 -13.02 7.27 -1.42
N SER A 15 -12.92 6.74 -2.64
CA SER A 15 -14.06 6.23 -3.41
C SER A 15 -14.72 5.03 -2.72
N THR A 16 -13.92 4.09 -2.22
CA THR A 16 -14.38 2.93 -1.46
C THR A 16 -15.08 3.36 -0.17
N HIS A 17 -14.51 4.30 0.59
CA HIS A 17 -15.14 4.83 1.80
C HIS A 17 -16.48 5.52 1.52
N ARG A 18 -16.59 6.25 0.41
CA ARG A 18 -17.86 6.86 0.00
C ARG A 18 -18.95 5.81 -0.27
N ARG A 19 -18.60 4.65 -0.84
CA ARG A 19 -19.55 3.57 -1.13
C ARG A 19 -19.81 2.65 0.07
N TYR A 20 -18.80 2.45 0.91
CA TYR A 20 -18.78 1.52 2.03
C TYR A 20 -18.05 2.18 3.22
N PRO A 21 -18.72 3.10 3.94
CA PRO A 21 -18.07 3.88 4.98
C PRO A 21 -17.53 3.01 6.11
N ASP A 22 -18.26 1.94 6.44
CA ASP A 22 -17.95 1.03 7.54
C ASP A 22 -16.85 0.02 7.20
N ALA A 23 -16.52 -0.16 5.92
CA ALA A 23 -15.51 -1.13 5.48
C ALA A 23 -14.08 -0.58 5.51
N LEU A 24 -13.92 0.76 5.53
CA LEU A 24 -12.58 1.36 5.49
C LEU A 24 -11.69 0.95 6.68
N PRO A 25 -12.18 0.90 7.94
CA PRO A 25 -11.39 0.44 9.08
C PRO A 25 -10.85 -0.99 8.93
N ASP A 26 -11.54 -1.87 8.20
CA ASP A 26 -11.12 -3.25 7.98
C ASP A 26 -10.18 -3.39 6.77
N VAL A 27 -10.40 -2.60 5.72
CA VAL A 27 -9.62 -2.66 4.47
C VAL A 27 -8.26 -1.96 4.60
N LEU A 28 -8.18 -0.86 5.35
CA LEU A 28 -6.95 -0.07 5.48
C LEU A 28 -5.80 -0.88 6.10
N PRO A 29 -6.00 -1.64 7.20
CA PRO A 29 -4.95 -2.47 7.78
C PRO A 29 -4.50 -3.60 6.86
N LEU A 30 -5.43 -4.23 6.13
CA LEU A 30 -5.10 -5.27 5.14
C LEU A 30 -4.21 -4.71 4.03
N PHE A 31 -4.58 -3.55 3.48
CA PHE A 31 -3.78 -2.88 2.46
C PHE A 31 -2.38 -2.52 2.99
N ALA A 32 -2.30 -1.92 4.18
CA ALA A 32 -1.03 -1.58 4.82
C ALA A 32 -0.15 -2.81 5.04
N GLY A 33 -0.74 -3.94 5.45
CA GLY A 33 -0.05 -5.22 5.63
C GLY A 33 0.55 -5.74 4.32
N ILE A 34 -0.20 -5.73 3.22
CA ILE A 34 0.29 -6.16 1.89
C ILE A 34 1.45 -5.28 1.42
N VAL A 35 1.33 -3.95 1.58
CA VAL A 35 2.38 -3.00 1.21
C VAL A 35 3.64 -3.28 2.01
N LEU A 36 3.53 -3.42 3.33
CA LEU A 36 4.66 -3.70 4.21
C LEU A 36 5.34 -5.03 3.87
N PHE A 37 4.54 -6.09 3.65
CA PHE A 37 5.05 -7.40 3.27
C PHE A 37 5.83 -7.34 1.96
N THR A 38 5.25 -6.71 0.93
CA THR A 38 5.88 -6.56 -0.38
C THR A 38 7.19 -5.76 -0.30
N HIS A 39 7.21 -4.68 0.48
CA HIS A 39 8.45 -3.90 0.68
C HIS A 39 9.53 -4.72 1.38
N ARG A 40 9.15 -5.52 2.39
CA ARG A 40 10.10 -6.39 3.10
C ARG A 40 10.71 -7.43 2.15
N GLU A 41 9.88 -8.10 1.34
CA GLU A 41 10.35 -9.07 0.35
C GLU A 41 11.26 -8.42 -0.69
N LEU A 42 10.90 -7.23 -1.19
CA LEU A 42 11.73 -6.51 -2.16
C LEU A 42 13.08 -6.09 -1.56
N ILE A 43 13.09 -5.54 -0.35
CA ILE A 43 14.33 -5.18 0.35
C ILE A 43 15.19 -6.43 0.57
N ALA A 44 14.60 -7.52 1.05
CA ALA A 44 15.32 -8.78 1.24
C ALA A 44 15.89 -9.30 -0.08
N HIS A 45 15.14 -9.20 -1.18
CA HIS A 45 15.63 -9.56 -2.50
C HIS A 45 16.84 -8.72 -2.90
N LEU A 46 16.71 -7.39 -2.88
CA LEU A 46 17.78 -6.45 -3.25
C LEU A 46 19.05 -6.70 -2.43
N LEU A 47 18.93 -6.83 -1.10
CA LEU A 47 20.06 -7.13 -0.21
C LEU A 47 20.74 -8.47 -0.50
N ASN A 48 20.02 -9.44 -1.07
CA ASN A 48 20.57 -10.76 -1.40
C ASN A 48 21.08 -10.86 -2.85
N THR A 49 20.72 -9.93 -3.75
CA THR A 49 21.02 -10.04 -5.19
C THR A 49 21.80 -8.87 -5.79
N GLU A 50 21.84 -7.71 -5.15
CA GLU A 50 22.69 -6.59 -5.62
C GLU A 50 24.11 -6.72 -5.07
N PRO A 51 25.14 -6.76 -5.92
CA PRO A 51 26.53 -6.64 -5.47
C PRO A 51 26.81 -5.19 -5.02
N ASP A 52 27.57 -5.05 -3.93
CA ASP A 52 28.01 -3.76 -3.34
C ASP A 52 28.62 -2.78 -4.36
#